data_AF-A0A2S7U9Z9-F1
#
_entry.id   AF-A0A2S7U9Z9-F1
#
_cell.length_a   1.000
_cell.length_b   1.000
_cell.length_c   1.000
_cell.angle_alpha   90.00
_cell.angle_beta   90.00
_cell.angle_gamma   90.00
#
_symmetry.space_group_name_H-M   'P 1'
#
loop_
_entity.id
_entity.type
_entity.pdbx_description
1 polymer ?
#
loop_
_entity_poly.entity_id
_entity_poly.type
_entity_poly.pdbx_seq_one_letter_code
_entity_poly.pdbx_strand_id
1 'polypeptide(L)'
;MKNISKYIVIIILFVLLFSCSNKEEEPKPLIEIYQLNKRIASYEGKAVVFTKEMTEKDSEFTQRYQDIIRRTADGNWTPNGGFTAESGDLKSTPIISNEQILGFDFIKAELFLKEEACNLLSAPNKLKDDHSDVQLVITSNKEPIMYFYKASMMSRWYIGNAYFTSGCDIFYAEEKIPQKKDGFIGPTSDNIIPSKRNVIPIFRDSVNHRYFEKIVNLKQDTAFYNAFKRAGKIIAE
;
A
#
# COMPACT_ATOMS: atom_id res chain seq x y z
N MET A 1 20.60 -57.23 28.57
CA MET A 1 20.63 -55.79 28.24
C MET A 1 20.94 -55.43 26.76
N LYS A 2 21.45 -56.32 25.90
CA LYS A 2 21.78 -55.96 24.49
C LYS A 2 20.55 -55.76 23.56
N ASN A 3 19.40 -56.33 23.87
CA ASN A 3 18.22 -56.27 22.98
C ASN A 3 17.33 -55.05 23.23
N ILE A 4 17.31 -54.49 24.45
CA ILE A 4 16.48 -53.33 24.81
C ILE A 4 16.89 -52.09 24.00
N SER A 5 18.19 -51.91 23.76
CA SER A 5 18.72 -50.80 22.95
C SER A 5 18.26 -50.86 21.49
N LYS A 6 18.10 -52.05 20.90
CA LYS A 6 17.62 -52.19 19.51
C LYS A 6 16.15 -51.79 19.36
N TYR A 7 15.31 -52.13 20.34
CA TYR A 7 13.90 -51.75 20.33
C TYR A 7 13.69 -50.25 20.54
N ILE A 8 14.50 -49.61 21.39
CA ILE A 8 14.46 -48.15 21.59
C ILE A 8 14.80 -47.41 20.29
N VAL A 9 15.81 -47.87 19.55
CA VAL A 9 16.18 -47.26 18.25
C VAL A 9 15.05 -47.40 17.22
N ILE A 10 14.38 -48.55 17.16
CA ILE A 10 13.25 -48.78 16.26
C ILE A 10 12.05 -47.89 16.62
N ILE A 11 11.78 -47.70 17.92
CA ILE A 11 10.71 -46.81 18.41
C ILE A 11 11.01 -45.36 18.06
N ILE A 12 12.24 -44.89 18.25
CA ILE A 12 12.64 -43.52 17.89
C ILE A 12 12.53 -43.29 16.37
N LEU A 13 12.92 -44.26 15.56
CA LEU A 13 12.75 -44.21 14.09
C LEU A 13 11.27 -44.16 13.69
N PHE A 14 10.41 -44.93 14.36
CA PHE A 14 8.96 -44.88 14.12
C PHE A 14 8.37 -43.51 14.50
N VAL A 15 8.75 -42.94 15.64
CA VAL A 15 8.28 -41.61 16.06
C VAL A 15 8.75 -40.53 15.08
N LEU A 16 9.98 -40.61 14.56
CA LEU A 16 10.47 -39.68 13.55
C LEU A 16 9.74 -39.80 12.19
N LEU A 17 9.37 -41.02 11.78
CA LEU A 17 8.61 -41.25 10.55
C LEU A 17 7.16 -40.77 10.65
N PHE A 18 6.53 -40.89 11.82
CA PHE A 18 5.17 -40.39 12.07
C PHE A 18 5.13 -38.92 12.50
N SER A 19 6.23 -38.33 12.99
CA SER A 19 6.29 -36.89 13.26
C SER A 19 6.43 -36.05 11.99
N CYS A 20 6.57 -36.68 10.82
CA CYS A 20 6.47 -36.04 9.51
C CYS A 20 5.07 -36.14 8.89
N SER A 21 4.05 -36.64 9.59
CA SER A 21 2.69 -36.66 9.06
C SER A 21 1.94 -35.38 9.38
N ASN A 22 1.45 -34.75 8.31
CA ASN A 22 0.68 -33.52 8.22
C ASN A 22 1.56 -32.26 8.30
N LYS A 23 2.17 -31.89 7.17
CA LYS A 23 2.24 -30.47 6.84
C LYS A 23 0.79 -29.98 6.84
N GLU A 24 0.32 -29.47 7.99
CA GLU A 24 -0.83 -28.58 7.97
C GLU A 24 -0.48 -27.53 6.92
N GLU A 25 -1.26 -27.49 5.83
CA GLU A 25 -1.16 -26.38 4.89
C GLU A 25 -1.36 -25.13 5.72
N GLU A 26 -0.30 -24.31 5.83
CA GLU A 26 -0.43 -23.02 6.50
C GLU A 26 -1.63 -22.30 5.89
N PRO A 27 -2.54 -21.76 6.71
CA PRO A 27 -3.69 -21.05 6.20
C PRO A 27 -3.20 -19.94 5.28
N LYS A 28 -3.75 -19.90 4.06
CA LYS A 28 -3.40 -18.87 3.07
C LYS A 28 -3.62 -17.50 3.70
N PRO A 29 -2.64 -16.58 3.62
CA PRO A 29 -2.79 -15.27 4.23
C PRO A 29 -3.95 -14.51 3.58
N LEU A 30 -4.68 -13.76 4.41
CA LEU A 30 -5.73 -12.87 3.96
C LEU A 30 -5.10 -11.58 3.46
N ILE A 31 -5.30 -11.25 2.19
CA ILE A 31 -4.89 -9.97 1.62
C ILE A 31 -6.10 -9.06 1.63
N GLU A 32 -6.01 -7.90 2.28
CA GLU A 32 -7.15 -7.01 2.49
C GLU A 32 -6.73 -5.54 2.35
N ILE A 33 -7.66 -4.66 2.02
CA ILE A 33 -7.41 -3.20 2.00
C ILE A 33 -8.23 -2.54 3.10
N TYR A 34 -7.56 -1.74 3.92
CA TYR A 34 -8.15 -0.98 5.01
C TYR A 34 -8.02 0.51 4.79
N GLN A 35 -8.96 1.26 5.35
CA GLN A 35 -8.76 2.67 5.66
C GLN A 35 -8.20 2.80 7.08
N LEU A 36 -7.43 3.86 7.33
CA LEU A 36 -6.99 4.22 8.68
C LEU A 36 -8.14 4.78 9.54
N ASN A 37 -8.04 4.61 10.85
CA ASN A 37 -8.97 5.15 11.85
C ASN A 37 -8.70 6.63 12.18
N LYS A 38 -7.50 7.12 11.85
CA LYS A 38 -7.07 8.52 11.91
C LYS A 38 -6.06 8.78 10.81
N ARG A 39 -5.92 10.03 10.38
CA ARG A 39 -4.89 10.41 9.41
C ARG A 39 -3.51 10.42 10.07
N ILE A 40 -2.53 9.80 9.43
CA ILE A 40 -1.14 9.78 9.86
C ILE A 40 -0.37 10.84 9.09
N ALA A 41 0.25 11.76 9.81
CA ALA A 41 1.08 12.78 9.22
C ALA A 41 2.31 12.17 8.54
N SER A 42 2.76 12.79 7.44
CA SER A 42 3.93 12.28 6.74
C SER A 42 5.19 12.33 7.60
N TYR A 43 6.07 11.33 7.43
CA TYR A 43 7.41 11.32 7.99
C TYR A 43 8.40 12.21 7.22
N GLU A 44 8.00 12.76 6.08
CA GLU A 44 8.85 13.59 5.26
C GLU A 44 8.72 15.06 5.64
N GLY A 45 9.83 15.65 6.05
CA GLY A 45 9.89 17.06 6.42
C GLY A 45 9.53 17.32 7.89
N LYS A 46 9.39 18.60 8.23
CA LYS A 46 9.11 19.07 9.59
C LYS A 46 7.68 19.59 9.69
N ALA A 47 7.04 19.45 10.85
CA ALA A 47 5.73 20.06 11.08
C ALA A 47 5.78 21.57 10.76
N VAL A 48 4.77 22.07 10.04
CA VAL A 48 4.60 23.50 9.84
C VAL A 48 4.08 24.12 11.13
N VAL A 49 4.72 25.18 11.60
CA VAL A 49 4.21 25.99 12.71
C VAL A 49 3.39 27.12 12.09
N PHE A 50 2.07 27.03 12.24
CA PHE A 50 1.17 28.09 11.78
C PHE A 50 1.31 29.32 12.67
N THR A 51 1.52 30.49 12.06
CA THR A 51 1.50 31.76 12.79
C THR A 51 0.07 32.22 12.99
N LYS A 52 -0.15 33.10 13.98
CA LYS A 52 -1.44 33.73 14.23
C LYS A 52 -2.02 34.40 12.96
N GLU A 53 -1.19 35.12 12.22
CA GLU A 53 -1.59 35.78 10.97
C GLU A 53 -2.06 34.77 9.90
N MET A 54 -1.37 33.64 9.77
CA MET A 54 -1.76 32.58 8.83
C MET A 54 -3.12 31.97 9.20
N THR A 55 -3.33 31.72 10.50
CA THR A 55 -4.60 31.18 11.01
C THR A 55 -5.75 32.17 10.88
N GLU A 56 -5.51 33.46 11.07
CA GLU A 56 -6.53 34.51 10.88
C GLU A 56 -6.91 34.67 9.40
N LYS A 57 -5.95 34.46 8.49
CA LYS A 57 -6.19 34.54 7.05
C LYS A 57 -7.00 33.35 6.53
N ASP A 58 -6.73 32.15 7.05
CA ASP A 58 -7.43 30.92 6.65
C ASP A 58 -7.50 29.91 7.81
N SER A 59 -8.52 30.08 8.65
CA SER A 59 -8.73 29.26 9.85
C SER A 59 -9.15 27.84 9.49
N GLU A 60 -9.94 27.67 8.42
CA GLU A 60 -10.38 26.35 7.94
C GLU A 60 -9.20 25.54 7.42
N PHE A 61 -8.33 26.14 6.60
CA PHE A 61 -7.11 25.47 6.15
C PHE A 61 -6.21 25.10 7.32
N THR A 62 -6.01 26.03 8.27
CA THR A 62 -5.18 25.75 9.44
C THR A 62 -5.75 24.59 10.25
N GLN A 63 -7.04 24.62 10.59
CA GLN A 63 -7.69 23.56 11.35
C GLN A 63 -7.60 22.21 10.63
N ARG A 64 -7.78 22.21 9.30
CA ARG A 64 -7.70 21.01 8.48
C ARG A 64 -6.28 20.44 8.47
N TYR A 65 -5.25 21.27 8.32
CA TYR A 65 -3.90 20.81 7.99
C TYR A 65 -2.87 20.89 9.11
N GLN A 66 -3.16 21.54 10.24
CA GLN A 66 -2.19 21.81 11.32
C GLN A 66 -1.43 20.58 11.81
N ASP A 67 -2.08 19.42 11.89
CA ASP A 67 -1.50 18.21 12.45
C ASP A 67 -0.73 17.36 11.41
N ILE A 68 -0.98 17.61 10.12
CA ILE A 68 -0.54 16.72 9.04
C ILE A 68 0.42 17.37 8.05
N ILE A 69 0.39 18.69 7.91
CA ILE A 69 1.19 19.38 6.89
C ILE A 69 2.65 19.48 7.31
N ARG A 70 3.52 19.12 6.37
CA ARG A 70 4.96 19.10 6.56
C ARG A 70 5.64 20.06 5.61
N ARG A 71 6.73 20.66 6.06
CA ARG A 71 7.67 21.41 5.22
C ARG A 71 8.86 20.53 4.87
N THR A 72 9.02 20.23 3.59
CA THR A 72 10.11 19.42 3.04
C THR A 72 11.43 20.19 3.05
N ALA A 73 12.54 19.47 2.83
CA ALA A 73 13.90 20.03 2.87
C ALA A 73 14.15 21.13 1.82
N ASP A 74 13.41 21.10 0.72
CA ASP A 74 13.45 22.12 -0.34
C ASP A 74 12.44 23.26 -0.13
N GLY A 75 11.81 23.31 1.05
CA GLY A 75 10.99 24.42 1.50
C GLY A 75 9.51 24.35 1.16
N ASN A 76 9.06 23.33 0.44
CA ASN A 76 7.66 23.14 0.02
C ASN A 76 6.79 22.52 1.10
N TRP A 77 5.48 22.68 0.99
CA TRP A 77 4.53 22.05 1.89
C TRP A 77 3.96 20.77 1.28
N THR A 78 3.83 19.73 2.08
CA THR A 78 3.21 18.46 1.69
C THR A 78 2.27 17.99 2.81
N PRO A 79 0.96 17.90 2.55
CA PRO A 79 0.04 17.22 3.47
C PRO A 79 0.03 15.70 3.24
N ASN A 80 0.56 15.22 2.10
CA ASN A 80 0.28 13.88 1.54
C ASN A 80 1.58 13.17 1.16
N GLY A 81 2.58 13.18 2.06
CA GLY A 81 3.82 12.44 1.86
C GLY A 81 3.77 11.00 2.37
N GLY A 82 4.92 10.33 2.36
CA GLY A 82 5.10 8.99 2.90
C GLY A 82 4.61 8.85 4.33
N PHE A 83 3.95 7.74 4.63
CA PHE A 83 3.45 7.40 5.97
C PHE A 83 3.66 5.92 6.26
N THR A 84 3.60 5.56 7.54
CA THR A 84 3.63 4.17 8.00
C THR A 84 2.51 4.01 9.00
N ALA A 85 1.77 2.93 8.88
CA ALA A 85 0.69 2.57 9.78
C ALA A 85 1.00 1.24 10.46
N GLU A 86 0.49 1.05 11.67
CA GLU A 86 0.48 -0.23 12.36
C GLU A 86 -0.93 -0.83 12.32
N SER A 87 -1.08 -2.11 12.68
CA SER A 87 -2.41 -2.76 12.73
C SER A 87 -3.41 -2.04 13.63
N GLY A 88 -2.92 -1.34 14.67
CA GLY A 88 -3.74 -0.52 15.56
C GLY A 88 -4.28 0.78 14.94
N ASP A 89 -3.71 1.24 13.83
CA ASP A 89 -4.18 2.42 13.11
C ASP A 89 -5.28 2.09 12.08
N LEU A 90 -5.56 0.81 11.85
CA LEU A 90 -6.57 0.37 10.88
C LEU A 90 -7.99 0.56 11.44
N LYS A 91 -8.98 0.82 10.56
CA LYS A 91 -10.39 0.63 10.92
C LYS A 91 -10.65 -0.85 11.18
N SER A 92 -11.70 -1.14 11.97
CA SER A 92 -12.04 -2.51 12.39
C SER A 92 -12.38 -3.46 11.24
N THR A 93 -12.86 -2.92 10.12
CA THR A 93 -13.38 -3.67 8.97
C THR A 93 -12.63 -3.25 7.70
N PRO A 94 -12.18 -4.20 6.86
CA PRO A 94 -11.56 -3.86 5.60
C PRO A 94 -12.57 -3.20 4.67
N ILE A 95 -12.11 -2.27 3.85
CA ILE A 95 -12.91 -1.70 2.77
C ILE A 95 -12.96 -2.63 1.56
N ILE A 96 -11.94 -3.46 1.36
CA ILE A 96 -11.90 -4.51 0.35
C ILE A 96 -11.42 -5.79 1.01
N SER A 97 -12.26 -6.83 0.96
CA SER A 97 -11.95 -8.14 1.53
C SER A 97 -11.04 -8.96 0.61
N ASN A 98 -10.49 -10.04 1.16
CA ASN A 98 -9.64 -10.98 0.45
C ASN A 98 -10.29 -11.63 -0.77
N GLU A 99 -11.60 -11.84 -0.75
CA GLU A 99 -12.38 -12.43 -1.85
C GLU A 99 -12.60 -11.44 -2.99
N GLN A 100 -12.42 -10.14 -2.73
CA GLN A 100 -12.57 -9.07 -3.71
C GLN A 100 -11.25 -8.73 -4.41
N ILE A 101 -10.12 -9.18 -3.86
CA ILE A 101 -8.80 -9.08 -4.49
C ILE A 101 -8.55 -10.33 -5.33
N LEU A 102 -8.47 -10.17 -6.65
CA LEU A 102 -8.23 -11.28 -7.57
C LEU A 102 -6.76 -11.67 -7.62
N GLY A 103 -5.86 -10.70 -7.55
CA GLY A 103 -4.43 -10.93 -7.45
C GLY A 103 -3.59 -9.79 -8.02
N PHE A 104 -2.29 -10.02 -8.14
CA PHE A 104 -1.32 -9.03 -8.62
C PHE A 104 -0.54 -9.53 -9.84
N ASP A 105 -0.47 -8.71 -10.88
CA ASP A 105 0.40 -8.90 -12.04
C ASP A 105 1.71 -8.13 -11.79
N PHE A 106 2.78 -8.83 -11.43
CA PHE A 106 4.08 -8.23 -11.16
C PHE A 106 4.85 -7.80 -12.42
N ILE A 107 4.41 -8.21 -13.62
CA ILE A 107 5.01 -7.73 -14.88
C ILE A 107 4.49 -6.33 -15.19
N LYS A 108 3.18 -6.12 -15.04
CA LYS A 108 2.51 -4.84 -15.28
C LYS A 108 2.45 -3.94 -14.05
N ALA A 109 2.73 -4.49 -12.87
CA ALA A 109 2.50 -3.87 -11.58
C ALA A 109 1.02 -3.49 -11.39
N GLU A 110 0.10 -4.42 -11.64
CA GLU A 110 -1.35 -4.20 -11.58
C GLU A 110 -2.01 -5.09 -10.49
N LEU A 111 -2.76 -4.48 -9.56
CA LEU A 111 -3.63 -5.18 -8.62
C LEU A 111 -5.03 -5.34 -9.22
N PHE A 112 -5.45 -6.58 -9.45
CA PHE A 112 -6.76 -6.90 -10.01
C PHE A 112 -7.80 -7.05 -8.91
N LEU A 113 -8.93 -6.39 -9.08
CA LEU A 113 -10.05 -6.42 -8.16
C LEU A 113 -11.34 -6.88 -8.84
N LYS A 114 -12.30 -7.35 -8.05
CA LYS A 114 -13.68 -7.48 -8.52
C LYS A 114 -14.29 -6.11 -8.80
N GLU A 115 -15.26 -6.06 -9.71
CA GLU A 115 -15.89 -4.83 -10.17
C GLU A 115 -16.49 -4.01 -9.02
N GLU A 116 -17.16 -4.68 -8.07
CA GLU A 116 -17.76 -4.02 -6.91
C GLU A 116 -16.73 -3.34 -6.00
N ALA A 117 -15.52 -3.89 -5.89
CA ALA A 117 -14.42 -3.28 -5.14
C ALA A 117 -13.84 -2.09 -5.90
N CYS A 118 -13.71 -2.19 -7.22
CA CYS A 118 -13.33 -1.03 -8.03
C CYS A 118 -14.34 0.11 -7.95
N ASN A 119 -15.64 -0.20 -7.98
CA ASN A 119 -16.71 0.78 -7.83
C ASN A 119 -16.69 1.46 -6.45
N LEU A 120 -16.24 0.75 -5.40
CA LEU A 120 -16.07 1.35 -4.07
C LEU A 120 -14.93 2.37 -4.05
N LEU A 121 -13.76 2.02 -4.61
CA LEU A 121 -12.60 2.92 -4.66
C LEU A 121 -12.81 4.11 -5.58
N SER A 122 -13.56 3.93 -6.67
CA SER A 122 -13.81 4.99 -7.65
C SER A 122 -14.89 5.98 -7.20
N ALA A 123 -15.63 5.67 -6.13
CA ALA A 123 -16.72 6.52 -5.66
C ALA A 123 -16.20 7.66 -4.74
N PRO A 124 -16.44 8.94 -5.08
CA PRO A 124 -15.94 10.08 -4.31
C PRO A 124 -16.49 10.12 -2.87
N ASN A 125 -17.75 9.70 -2.67
CA ASN A 125 -18.46 9.89 -1.39
C ASN A 125 -18.53 8.64 -0.50
N LYS A 126 -17.93 7.51 -0.90
CA LYS A 126 -18.05 6.25 -0.15
C LYS A 126 -16.99 6.05 0.93
N LEU A 127 -15.86 6.74 0.79
CA LEU A 127 -14.79 6.71 1.79
C LEU A 127 -14.74 8.09 2.45
N LYS A 128 -14.99 8.10 3.76
CA LYS A 128 -15.03 9.32 4.57
C LYS A 128 -13.68 9.56 5.23
N ASP A 129 -13.08 10.68 4.91
CA ASP A 129 -11.94 11.29 5.58
C ASP A 129 -12.25 12.79 5.64
N ASP A 130 -11.68 13.51 6.60
CA ASP A 130 -11.81 14.98 6.68
C ASP A 130 -11.01 15.67 5.54
N HIS A 131 -10.27 14.86 4.78
CA HIS A 131 -9.48 15.23 3.62
C HIS A 131 -10.00 14.54 2.35
N SER A 132 -9.82 15.17 1.19
CA SER A 132 -10.20 14.57 -0.10
C SER A 132 -9.30 13.39 -0.50
N ASP A 133 -8.15 13.26 0.15
CA ASP A 133 -7.10 12.26 -0.08
C ASP A 133 -7.05 11.21 1.05
N VAL A 134 -7.76 10.10 0.85
CA VAL A 134 -7.96 9.09 1.91
C VAL A 134 -6.75 8.16 2.01
N GLN A 135 -6.17 8.00 3.20
CA GLN A 135 -5.11 7.00 3.46
C GLN A 135 -5.66 5.57 3.53
N LEU A 136 -5.04 4.69 2.75
CA LEU A 136 -5.36 3.27 2.61
C LEU A 136 -4.13 2.40 2.84
N VAL A 137 -4.37 1.16 3.24
CA VAL A 137 -3.32 0.19 3.54
C VAL A 137 -3.69 -1.18 3.00
N ILE A 138 -2.80 -1.80 2.21
CA ILE A 138 -2.88 -3.23 1.87
C ILE A 138 -2.24 -3.99 3.02
N THR A 139 -2.90 -5.03 3.48
CA THR A 139 -2.45 -5.86 4.59
C THR A 139 -2.31 -7.32 4.19
N SER A 140 -1.50 -8.07 4.93
CA SER A 140 -1.48 -9.52 4.96
C SER A 140 -1.77 -9.97 6.40
N ASN A 141 -2.90 -10.64 6.64
CA ASN A 141 -3.35 -11.00 7.99
C ASN A 141 -3.37 -9.79 8.95
N LYS A 142 -3.87 -8.64 8.48
CA LYS A 142 -3.89 -7.34 9.18
C LYS A 142 -2.52 -6.70 9.44
N GLU A 143 -1.43 -7.30 9.03
CA GLU A 143 -0.11 -6.67 9.03
C GLU A 143 0.02 -5.77 7.78
N PRO A 144 0.27 -4.46 7.93
CA PRO A 144 0.48 -3.55 6.81
C PRO A 144 1.66 -3.97 5.92
N ILE A 145 1.43 -4.06 4.61
CA ILE A 145 2.44 -4.41 3.60
C ILE A 145 2.58 -3.38 2.48
N MET A 146 1.63 -2.44 2.36
CA MET A 146 1.70 -1.31 1.43
C MET A 146 0.77 -0.19 1.89
N TYR A 147 1.19 1.07 1.77
CA TYR A 147 0.46 2.27 2.22
C TYR A 147 0.16 3.14 1.02
N PHE A 148 -1.04 3.72 0.86
CA PHE A 148 -1.40 4.48 -0.33
C PHE A 148 -2.52 5.53 -0.12
N TYR A 149 -2.73 6.48 -1.03
CA TYR A 149 -3.74 7.56 -0.89
C TYR A 149 -4.75 7.65 -2.02
N LYS A 150 -6.05 7.45 -1.72
CA LYS A 150 -7.22 7.66 -2.61
C LYS A 150 -7.35 9.11 -3.04
N ALA A 151 -6.75 9.43 -4.19
CA ALA A 151 -6.56 10.77 -4.72
C ALA A 151 -5.57 11.61 -3.90
N SER A 152 -4.86 12.52 -4.57
CA SER A 152 -4.16 13.60 -3.89
C SER A 152 -4.19 14.83 -4.77
N MET A 153 -4.78 15.91 -4.25
CA MET A 153 -4.85 17.19 -4.94
C MET A 153 -3.60 18.06 -4.66
N MET A 154 -2.71 17.64 -3.75
CA MET A 154 -1.65 18.51 -3.22
C MET A 154 -0.26 17.86 -3.02
N SER A 155 -0.06 16.57 -3.30
CA SER A 155 1.29 15.99 -3.26
C SER A 155 2.03 16.22 -4.57
N ARG A 156 3.34 16.37 -4.45
CA ARG A 156 4.26 16.20 -5.56
C ARG A 156 4.25 14.74 -5.98
N TRP A 157 4.25 14.51 -7.29
CA TRP A 157 4.37 13.20 -7.97
C TRP A 157 5.63 12.38 -7.60
N TYR A 158 6.49 12.88 -6.72
CA TYR A 158 7.80 12.33 -6.37
C TYR A 158 7.86 11.79 -4.93
N ILE A 159 6.75 11.94 -4.19
CA ILE A 159 6.69 11.77 -2.75
C ILE A 159 5.65 10.68 -2.47
N GLY A 160 6.11 9.43 -2.40
CA GLY A 160 5.31 8.19 -2.32
C GLY A 160 5.22 7.41 -3.64
N ASN A 161 5.07 6.08 -3.60
CA ASN A 161 5.23 5.15 -4.75
C ASN A 161 3.95 4.41 -5.25
N ALA A 162 2.83 5.08 -5.51
CA ALA A 162 1.74 4.52 -6.34
C ALA A 162 1.12 5.63 -7.13
N TYR A 163 0.47 5.29 -8.22
CA TYR A 163 -0.26 6.22 -9.06
C TYR A 163 -1.30 5.38 -9.79
N PHE A 164 -2.52 5.88 -9.93
CA PHE A 164 -3.57 5.20 -10.66
C PHE A 164 -4.32 6.19 -11.56
N THR A 165 -4.86 5.66 -12.67
CA THR A 165 -5.60 6.41 -13.69
C THR A 165 -6.66 5.59 -14.39
N SER A 166 -7.68 6.29 -14.88
CA SER A 166 -9.02 5.85 -15.27
C SER A 166 -9.26 4.32 -15.35
N GLY A 167 -9.86 3.84 -14.27
CA GLY A 167 -10.20 2.48 -13.90
C GLY A 167 -9.67 2.21 -12.49
N CYS A 168 -10.54 2.03 -11.50
CA CYS A 168 -10.14 1.73 -10.12
C CYS A 168 -9.19 2.77 -9.46
N ASP A 169 -9.26 4.06 -9.81
CA ASP A 169 -8.21 5.09 -9.58
C ASP A 169 -7.94 5.53 -8.12
N ILE A 170 -6.66 5.61 -7.72
CA ILE A 170 -6.00 6.21 -6.53
C ILE A 170 -4.56 6.73 -6.87
N PHE A 171 -3.77 7.46 -6.04
CA PHE A 171 -2.66 8.31 -6.56
C PHE A 171 -1.25 8.28 -5.90
N TYR A 172 -0.95 7.57 -4.79
CA TYR A 172 0.38 7.61 -4.08
C TYR A 172 0.63 6.36 -3.19
N ALA A 173 1.86 5.81 -2.98
CA ALA A 173 2.17 4.67 -2.06
C ALA A 173 3.64 4.37 -1.66
N GLU A 174 4.18 4.73 -0.49
CA GLU A 174 5.63 4.53 -0.21
C GLU A 174 6.03 3.18 0.44
N GLU A 175 7.25 2.70 0.14
CA GLU A 175 8.10 1.86 1.01
C GLU A 175 9.50 2.50 1.08
N LYS A 176 10.12 2.52 2.27
CA LYS A 176 11.40 3.18 2.65
C LYS A 176 12.54 2.92 1.64
N ILE A 177 13.40 3.94 1.32
CA ILE A 177 14.89 3.88 1.12
C ILE A 177 15.44 5.26 0.58
N PRO A 178 16.66 5.71 0.96
CA PRO A 178 17.07 7.11 1.10
C PRO A 178 17.41 7.92 -0.17
N GLN A 179 17.44 9.25 0.04
CA GLN A 179 17.49 10.35 -0.94
C GLN A 179 18.81 10.50 -1.71
N LYS A 180 18.70 10.93 -2.98
CA LYS A 180 19.68 11.81 -3.64
C LYS A 180 18.97 12.90 -4.44
N LYS A 181 19.60 14.08 -4.43
CA LYS A 181 19.17 15.34 -5.05
C LYS A 181 19.55 15.34 -6.54
N ASP A 182 18.65 15.81 -7.41
CA ASP A 182 18.86 16.94 -8.35
C ASP A 182 18.01 16.83 -9.63
N GLY A 183 17.27 17.92 -9.97
CA GLY A 183 16.97 18.37 -11.34
C GLY A 183 15.71 17.83 -12.05
N PHE A 184 14.71 18.71 -12.28
CA PHE A 184 13.39 18.39 -12.83
C PHE A 184 13.15 18.95 -14.24
N ILE A 185 12.60 18.15 -15.17
CA ILE A 185 11.88 18.60 -16.38
C ILE A 185 10.69 17.64 -16.60
N GLY A 186 9.45 18.16 -16.66
CA GLY A 186 8.23 17.36 -16.84
C GLY A 186 7.56 17.54 -18.22
N PRO A 187 6.80 16.55 -18.73
CA PRO A 187 6.07 16.66 -20.00
C PRO A 187 4.65 17.24 -19.84
N THR A 188 4.12 17.83 -20.93
CA THR A 188 2.74 18.32 -21.13
C THR A 188 1.84 17.24 -21.76
N SER A 189 0.52 17.28 -21.49
CA SER A 189 -0.48 16.26 -21.84
C SER A 189 -0.79 16.12 -23.33
N ASP A 190 -1.26 14.93 -23.75
CA ASP A 190 -2.58 14.70 -24.40
C ASP A 190 -2.89 13.20 -24.62
N ASN A 191 -4.17 12.84 -24.49
CA ASN A 191 -4.86 11.55 -24.75
C ASN A 191 -4.68 10.38 -23.73
N ILE A 192 -5.62 10.29 -22.78
CA ILE A 192 -5.83 9.10 -21.92
C ILE A 192 -7.00 8.27 -22.48
N ILE A 193 -6.75 7.01 -22.83
CA ILE A 193 -7.79 6.04 -23.20
C ILE A 193 -8.11 5.20 -21.95
N PRO A 194 -9.36 5.19 -21.44
CA PRO A 194 -9.71 4.43 -20.25
C PRO A 194 -9.52 2.93 -20.44
N SER A 195 -8.80 2.31 -19.51
CA SER A 195 -8.68 0.86 -19.42
C SER A 195 -10.00 0.29 -18.88
N LYS A 196 -10.69 -0.54 -19.67
CA LYS A 196 -11.89 -1.29 -19.25
C LYS A 196 -11.59 -2.45 -18.27
N ARG A 197 -10.42 -2.49 -17.66
CA ARG A 197 -10.00 -3.59 -16.78
C ARG A 197 -10.16 -3.13 -15.33
N ASN A 198 -10.80 -3.94 -14.48
CA ASN A 198 -10.94 -3.72 -13.04
C ASN A 198 -9.59 -3.90 -12.33
N VAL A 199 -8.64 -3.02 -12.63
CA VAL A 199 -7.25 -3.09 -12.18
C VAL A 199 -6.79 -1.77 -11.59
N ILE A 200 -5.87 -1.89 -10.64
CA ILE A 200 -5.16 -0.82 -9.99
C ILE A 200 -3.72 -0.87 -10.51
N PRO A 201 -3.29 0.02 -11.41
CA PRO A 201 -1.88 0.11 -11.73
C PRO A 201 -1.12 0.68 -10.52
N ILE A 202 0.11 0.22 -10.31
CA ILE A 202 1.03 0.72 -9.30
C ILE A 202 2.29 1.18 -10.04
N PHE A 203 2.78 2.38 -9.71
CA PHE A 203 3.98 3.02 -10.31
C PHE A 203 3.90 3.43 -11.79
N ARG A 204 2.79 3.20 -12.51
CA ARG A 204 2.60 3.54 -13.93
C ARG A 204 1.20 4.07 -14.19
N ASP A 205 1.03 4.88 -15.23
CA ASP A 205 -0.30 5.25 -15.73
C ASP A 205 -0.84 4.28 -16.79
N SER A 206 -2.10 4.48 -17.18
CA SER A 206 -2.79 3.76 -18.26
C SER A 206 -2.07 3.82 -19.62
N VAL A 207 -1.08 4.70 -19.79
CA VAL A 207 -0.25 4.87 -20.99
C VAL A 207 1.24 4.57 -20.74
N ASN A 208 1.57 3.86 -19.65
CA ASN A 208 2.91 3.43 -19.24
C ASN A 208 3.93 4.56 -18.90
N HIS A 209 3.49 5.80 -18.68
CA HIS A 209 4.39 6.83 -18.15
C HIS A 209 4.82 6.51 -16.72
N ARG A 210 6.10 6.78 -16.43
CA ARG A 210 6.71 6.61 -15.12
C ARG A 210 6.77 7.97 -14.43
N TYR A 211 5.94 8.17 -13.41
CA TYR A 211 5.90 9.42 -12.63
C TYR A 211 6.93 9.45 -11.50
N PHE A 212 7.46 8.28 -11.14
CA PHE A 212 8.43 8.12 -10.06
C PHE A 212 9.82 7.86 -10.64
N GLU A 213 10.79 8.67 -10.22
CA GLU A 213 12.21 8.47 -10.56
C GLU A 213 12.76 7.16 -9.99
N LYS A 214 12.12 6.64 -8.93
CA LYS A 214 12.47 5.39 -8.26
C LYS A 214 11.29 4.42 -8.27
N ILE A 215 11.42 3.35 -9.04
CA ILE A 215 10.47 2.23 -9.03
C ILE A 215 11.01 1.16 -8.09
N VAL A 216 10.26 0.83 -7.05
CA VAL A 216 10.60 -0.29 -6.17
C VAL A 216 10.39 -1.59 -6.95
N ASN A 217 11.41 -2.45 -6.98
CA ASN A 217 11.27 -3.77 -7.58
C ASN A 217 10.48 -4.67 -6.62
N LEU A 218 9.16 -4.73 -6.81
CA LEU A 218 8.27 -5.52 -5.95
C LEU A 218 8.63 -7.02 -5.90
N LYS A 219 9.31 -7.57 -6.93
CA LYS A 219 9.70 -8.99 -6.99
C LYS A 219 10.92 -9.35 -6.14
N GLN A 220 11.67 -8.38 -5.64
CA GLN A 220 12.81 -8.66 -4.76
C GLN A 220 12.38 -8.73 -3.29
N ASP A 221 11.91 -9.92 -2.89
CA ASP A 221 11.76 -10.36 -1.48
C ASP A 221 11.11 -9.36 -0.53
N THR A 222 10.05 -8.69 -1.00
CA THR A 222 9.24 -7.79 -0.18
C THR A 222 8.19 -8.59 0.59
N ALA A 223 7.78 -8.09 1.76
CA ALA A 223 6.63 -8.63 2.49
C ALA A 223 5.38 -8.72 1.58
N PHE A 224 5.26 -7.77 0.64
CA PHE A 224 4.23 -7.76 -0.39
C PHE A 224 4.28 -8.96 -1.34
N TYR A 225 5.42 -9.21 -2.02
CA TYR A 225 5.53 -10.35 -2.94
C TYR A 225 5.30 -11.68 -2.22
N ASN A 226 5.90 -11.86 -1.05
CA ASN A 226 5.74 -13.08 -0.25
C ASN A 226 4.29 -13.29 0.20
N ALA A 227 3.57 -12.22 0.56
CA ALA A 227 2.16 -12.28 0.91
C ALA A 227 1.29 -12.74 -0.28
N PHE A 228 1.45 -12.12 -1.46
CA PHE A 228 0.68 -12.49 -2.66
C PHE A 228 1.02 -13.89 -3.17
N LYS A 229 2.30 -14.30 -3.09
CA LYS A 229 2.74 -15.66 -3.42
C LYS A 229 2.09 -16.71 -2.52
N ARG A 230 2.16 -16.53 -1.20
CA ARG A 230 1.56 -17.44 -0.22
C ARG A 230 0.03 -17.47 -0.30
N ALA A 231 -0.60 -16.33 -0.62
CA ALA A 231 -2.04 -16.27 -0.86
C ALA A 231 -2.47 -17.02 -2.14
N GLY A 232 -1.54 -17.38 -3.03
CA GLY A 232 -1.86 -17.92 -4.35
C GLY A 232 -2.55 -16.89 -5.26
N LYS A 233 -2.18 -15.62 -5.11
CA LYS A 233 -2.78 -14.46 -5.79
C LYS A 233 -1.82 -13.77 -6.76
N ILE A 234 -0.85 -14.51 -7.32
CA ILE A 234 0.00 -14.02 -8.42
C ILE A 234 -0.71 -14.30 -9.75
N ILE A 235 -0.95 -13.26 -10.54
CA ILE A 235 -1.54 -13.36 -11.88
C ILE A 235 -0.45 -13.59 -12.92
N ALA A 236 0.66 -12.86 -12.80
CA ALA A 236 1.85 -13.01 -13.63
C ALA A 236 3.10 -12.51 -12.87
N GLU A 237 4.24 -13.15 -13.11
CA GLU A 237 5.56 -12.79 -12.59
C GLU A 237 6.65 -13.07 -13.64
#